data_AF-A0AAV3FE46-F1
#
_entry.id   AF-A0AAV3FE46-F1
#
_cell.length_a   1.000
_cell.length_b   1.000
_cell.length_c   1.000
_cell.angle_alpha   90.00
_cell.angle_beta   90.00
_cell.angle_gamma   90.00
#
_symmetry.space_group_name_H-M   'P 1'
#
loop_
_entity.id
_entity.type
_entity.pdbx_description
1 polymer ?
#
loop_
_entity_poly.entity_id
_entity_poly.type
_entity_poly.pdbx_seq_one_letter_code
_entity_poly.pdbx_strand_id
1 'polypeptide(L)'
;MDVKIYKINTGITGRNFSSDKRSNFPIGGKNNSFYSIGNLMRGIEDFYLEGNLYFIDKEEELEKFYNPLGDRWVAKKKYYISHPKKERENYLLEASKFHEYIVREQLLEIANYLHHELNINSLKIEVEEGNDFSSYTNIVLEEMNLNDEGKVELKGDKTLEIKWSENYTMDYEAKQEEKEVDCLESGNLNGKNEFLWIEDFEGLVNRVQELKASNKRGENEDLEENSLIKVENSYILEIDNSFGISEKIGKKIGVNPTWLKKCSFKITF
;
A
#
# COMPACT_ATOMS: atom_id res chain seq x y z
N MET A 1 -0.37 6.74 10.42
CA MET A 1 -0.11 5.34 10.80
C MET A 1 1.38 5.21 11.03
N ASP A 2 1.80 4.66 12.17
CA ASP A 2 3.23 4.48 12.47
C ASP A 2 3.62 3.04 12.24
N VAL A 3 4.56 2.80 11.34
CA VAL A 3 5.06 1.45 11.04
C VAL A 3 6.02 0.94 12.12
N LYS A 4 6.04 -0.38 12.30
CA LYS A 4 6.98 -1.09 13.16
C LYS A 4 8.19 -1.51 12.36
N ILE A 5 9.38 -1.37 12.93
CA ILE A 5 10.65 -1.72 12.30
C ILE A 5 11.19 -2.96 12.99
N TYR A 6 11.58 -3.98 12.22
CA TYR A 6 12.10 -5.25 12.71
C TYR A 6 13.53 -5.48 12.26
N LYS A 7 14.34 -6.11 13.10
CA LYS A 7 15.67 -6.61 12.77
C LYS A 7 15.70 -8.12 13.02
N ILE A 8 15.93 -8.89 11.97
CA ILE A 8 15.94 -10.36 12.01
C ILE A 8 17.38 -10.84 12.24
N ASN A 9 17.57 -11.70 13.24
CA ASN A 9 18.86 -12.24 13.65
C ASN A 9 18.86 -13.78 13.82
N THR A 10 18.13 -14.52 12.99
CA THR A 10 17.95 -16.00 13.10
C THR A 10 19.14 -16.87 12.64
N GLY A 11 20.35 -16.31 12.50
CA GLY A 11 21.51 -17.06 11.98
C GLY A 11 21.98 -18.23 12.88
N ILE A 12 22.46 -19.33 12.27
CA ILE A 12 22.95 -20.56 12.94
C ILE A 12 24.06 -20.30 13.99
N THR A 13 24.80 -19.20 13.87
CA THR A 13 25.78 -18.73 14.87
C THR A 13 25.16 -18.08 16.12
N GLY A 14 23.83 -18.06 16.24
CA GLY A 14 23.07 -17.47 17.35
C GLY A 14 22.54 -18.46 18.40
N ARG A 15 22.78 -19.77 18.26
CA ARG A 15 22.28 -20.79 19.22
C ARG A 15 22.75 -20.61 20.68
N ASN A 16 23.64 -19.67 20.95
CA ASN A 16 24.18 -19.41 22.30
C ASN A 16 23.96 -17.96 22.78
N PHE A 17 22.88 -17.27 22.38
CA PHE A 17 22.50 -16.01 23.03
C PHE A 17 21.31 -16.23 23.96
N SER A 18 21.69 -16.57 25.19
CA SER A 18 20.98 -16.45 26.46
C SER A 18 19.47 -16.19 26.39
N SER A 19 18.74 -17.20 26.83
CA SER A 19 17.48 -17.09 27.56
C SER A 19 17.52 -15.94 28.57
N ASP A 20 17.11 -14.74 28.21
CA ASP A 20 16.61 -13.77 29.18
C ASP A 20 15.65 -12.78 28.52
N LYS A 21 14.39 -12.98 28.87
CA LYS A 21 13.17 -12.22 28.60
C LYS A 21 13.39 -10.78 28.12
N ARG A 22 12.82 -10.44 26.95
CA ARG A 22 11.95 -9.27 26.77
C ARG A 22 11.04 -9.48 25.53
N SER A 23 9.77 -9.75 25.84
CA SER A 23 8.61 -9.78 24.96
C SER A 23 8.24 -8.41 24.41
N ASN A 24 7.63 -8.37 23.20
CA ASN A 24 6.58 -7.48 22.66
C ASN A 24 6.36 -6.04 23.19
N PHE A 25 7.34 -5.36 23.79
CA PHE A 25 7.16 -3.98 24.27
C PHE A 25 8.12 -3.01 23.60
N PRO A 26 7.66 -1.81 23.21
CA PRO A 26 8.52 -0.75 22.71
C PRO A 26 9.51 -0.35 23.80
N ILE A 27 10.79 -0.19 23.42
CA ILE A 27 11.83 0.27 24.33
C ILE A 27 11.68 1.79 24.46
N GLY A 28 10.92 2.20 25.48
CA GLY A 28 10.78 3.60 25.90
C GLY A 28 10.57 3.68 27.41
N GLY A 29 11.64 3.96 28.15
CA GLY A 29 11.55 4.16 29.59
C GLY A 29 12.93 4.30 30.23
N LYS A 30 13.31 5.55 30.52
CA LYS A 30 14.47 5.91 31.35
C LYS A 30 14.55 5.01 32.57
N ASN A 31 15.69 4.35 32.79
CA ASN A 31 16.39 4.25 34.08
C ASN A 31 17.68 3.43 33.93
N ASN A 32 18.71 3.89 34.61
CA ASN A 32 20.07 3.36 34.62
C ASN A 32 20.17 1.90 35.11
N SER A 33 21.25 1.24 34.66
CA SER A 33 21.79 -0.07 35.04
C SER A 33 21.21 -1.30 34.30
N PHE A 34 22.04 -1.95 33.48
CA PHE A 34 22.89 -3.06 33.89
C PHE A 34 23.66 -3.57 32.66
N TYR A 35 24.99 -3.54 32.76
CA TYR A 35 25.90 -4.12 31.78
C TYR A 35 25.79 -5.65 31.85
N SER A 36 25.00 -6.25 30.95
CA SER A 36 25.18 -7.67 30.60
C SER A 36 26.01 -7.73 29.31
N ILE A 37 27.09 -8.50 29.33
CA ILE A 37 28.05 -8.66 28.23
C ILE A 37 27.39 -9.23 26.95
N GLY A 38 26.19 -9.81 27.06
CA GLY A 38 25.35 -10.19 25.91
C GLY A 38 24.66 -9.03 25.17
N ASN A 39 24.56 -7.84 25.79
CA ASN A 39 24.06 -6.61 25.16
C ASN A 39 25.15 -5.80 24.46
N LEU A 40 26.44 -6.18 24.59
CA LEU A 40 27.56 -5.43 24.02
C LEU A 40 27.63 -5.54 22.48
N MET A 41 26.97 -6.54 21.89
CA MET A 41 26.86 -6.75 20.43
C MET A 41 25.57 -6.18 19.83
N ARG A 42 24.66 -5.59 20.63
CA ARG A 42 23.66 -4.65 20.12
C ARG A 42 24.43 -3.36 19.85
N GLY A 43 24.89 -3.20 18.61
CA GLY A 43 25.71 -2.06 18.23
C GLY A 43 25.12 -0.76 18.76
N ILE A 44 25.98 0.13 19.26
CA ILE A 44 25.65 1.50 19.68
C ILE A 44 24.77 2.21 18.63
N GLU A 45 24.88 1.78 17.38
CA GLU A 45 23.97 2.12 16.30
C GLU A 45 22.52 1.98 16.72
N ASP A 46 22.00 0.82 17.14
CA ASP A 46 20.56 0.55 17.35
C ASP A 46 19.91 1.45 18.44
N PHE A 47 20.70 1.99 19.37
CA PHE A 47 20.24 2.83 20.50
C PHE A 47 19.50 4.12 20.08
N TYR A 48 19.75 4.61 18.86
CA TYR A 48 19.12 5.83 18.34
C TYR A 48 17.80 5.61 17.57
N LEU A 49 17.30 4.37 17.47
CA LEU A 49 15.95 4.06 16.95
C LEU A 49 14.97 3.99 18.14
N GLU A 50 14.74 5.10 18.83
CA GLU A 50 13.78 5.15 19.93
C GLU A 50 12.36 4.87 19.40
N GLY A 51 11.59 4.03 20.11
CA GLY A 51 10.13 3.89 19.95
C GLY A 51 9.63 2.67 19.15
N ASN A 52 10.18 2.39 17.96
CA ASN A 52 9.53 1.47 16.98
C ASN A 52 10.39 0.30 16.48
N LEU A 53 11.53 0.01 17.12
CA LEU A 53 12.41 -1.11 16.74
C LEU A 53 12.13 -2.39 17.54
N TYR A 54 11.96 -3.50 16.82
CA TYR A 54 11.71 -4.85 17.33
C TYR A 54 12.80 -5.80 16.82
N PHE A 55 13.07 -6.87 17.56
CA PHE A 55 14.07 -7.89 17.21
C PHE A 55 13.40 -9.25 17.11
N ILE A 56 13.70 -9.99 16.04
CA ILE A 56 13.27 -11.36 15.85
C ILE A 56 14.53 -12.23 15.86
N ASP A 57 14.72 -13.00 16.93
CA ASP A 57 15.90 -13.87 17.13
C ASP A 57 15.58 -15.37 17.13
N LYS A 58 14.28 -15.73 17.07
CA LYS A 58 13.80 -17.11 16.99
C LYS A 58 13.06 -17.37 15.70
N GLU A 59 13.28 -18.55 15.14
CA GLU A 59 12.59 -18.99 13.93
C GLU A 59 11.08 -19.11 14.15
N GLU A 60 10.63 -19.60 15.32
CA GLU A 60 9.18 -19.74 15.62
C GLU A 60 8.44 -18.38 15.70
N GLU A 61 9.17 -17.30 16.00
CA GLU A 61 8.60 -15.95 15.95
C GLU A 61 8.55 -15.43 14.51
N LEU A 62 9.56 -15.76 13.71
CA LEU A 62 9.64 -15.40 12.30
C LEU A 62 8.53 -16.07 11.47
N GLU A 63 8.14 -17.30 11.81
CA GLU A 63 7.03 -18.04 11.18
C GLU A 63 5.67 -17.33 11.24
N LYS A 64 5.50 -16.35 12.15
CA LYS A 64 4.27 -15.55 12.26
C LYS A 64 4.17 -14.47 11.20
N PHE A 65 5.28 -14.16 10.53
CA PHE A 65 5.37 -13.09 9.56
C PHE A 65 5.38 -13.63 8.13
N TYR A 66 4.86 -12.82 7.22
CA TYR A 66 4.81 -13.11 5.80
C TYR A 66 5.67 -12.10 5.04
N ASN A 67 6.46 -12.57 4.07
CA ASN A 67 7.15 -11.68 3.14
C ASN A 67 6.38 -11.66 1.81
N PRO A 68 5.66 -10.58 1.48
CA PRO A 68 4.84 -10.53 0.27
C PRO A 68 5.65 -10.53 -1.02
N LEU A 69 6.95 -10.24 -0.96
CA LEU A 69 7.85 -10.33 -2.12
C LEU A 69 8.35 -11.76 -2.38
N GLY A 70 8.07 -12.71 -1.49
CA GLY A 70 8.54 -14.11 -1.60
C GLY A 70 10.04 -14.29 -1.37
N ASP A 71 10.79 -13.23 -1.08
CA ASP A 71 12.22 -13.30 -0.79
C ASP A 71 12.49 -14.07 0.52
N ARG A 72 13.61 -14.80 0.56
CA ARG A 72 14.07 -15.45 1.80
C ARG A 72 14.49 -14.41 2.84
N TRP A 73 14.23 -14.71 4.11
CA TRP A 73 14.68 -13.88 5.23
C TRP A 73 16.21 -13.77 5.28
N VAL A 74 16.71 -12.56 5.48
CA VAL A 74 18.15 -12.28 5.58
C VAL A 74 18.48 -11.86 7.01
N ALA A 75 19.06 -12.78 7.77
CA ALA A 75 19.35 -12.63 9.20
C ALA A 75 20.55 -11.72 9.55
N LYS A 76 21.16 -11.02 8.57
CA LYS A 76 22.35 -10.19 8.82
C LYS A 76 22.21 -8.80 8.21
N LYS A 77 22.25 -7.78 9.08
CA LYS A 77 22.35 -6.34 8.76
C LYS A 77 21.19 -5.75 7.94
N LYS A 78 20.05 -6.44 7.83
CA LYS A 78 18.86 -5.91 7.17
C LYS A 78 17.78 -5.54 8.19
N TYR A 79 17.02 -4.51 7.84
CA TYR A 79 15.82 -4.12 8.56
C TYR A 79 14.61 -4.42 7.70
N TYR A 80 13.52 -4.70 8.38
CA TYR A 80 12.22 -4.96 7.81
C TYR A 80 11.21 -3.99 8.41
N ILE A 81 10.18 -3.65 7.65
CA ILE A 81 9.14 -2.70 8.05
C ILE A 81 7.80 -3.41 7.93
N SER A 82 6.96 -3.28 8.95
CA SER A 82 5.60 -3.82 8.90
C SER A 82 4.77 -3.07 7.87
N HIS A 83 3.79 -3.77 7.30
CA HIS A 83 2.76 -3.11 6.52
C HIS A 83 2.05 -1.99 7.32
N PRO A 84 1.68 -0.85 6.68
CA PRO A 84 0.94 0.21 7.37
C PRO A 84 -0.49 -0.19 7.76
N LYS A 85 -1.15 -1.03 6.94
CA LYS A 85 -2.50 -1.54 7.19
C LYS A 85 -2.51 -2.62 8.27
N LYS A 86 -3.43 -2.50 9.21
CA LYS A 86 -3.54 -3.38 10.39
C LYS A 86 -3.89 -4.82 10.00
N GLU A 87 -4.69 -4.98 8.97
CA GLU A 87 -5.12 -6.24 8.37
C GLU A 87 -3.93 -7.05 7.83
N ARG A 88 -2.81 -6.37 7.52
CA ARG A 88 -1.56 -6.94 7.01
C ARG A 88 -0.38 -6.67 7.93
N GLU A 89 -0.60 -6.40 9.21
CA GLU A 89 0.47 -6.03 10.16
C GLU A 89 1.57 -7.11 10.28
N ASN A 90 1.24 -8.37 9.99
CA ASN A 90 2.19 -9.48 9.94
C ASN A 90 3.01 -9.54 8.64
N TYR A 91 2.80 -8.64 7.68
CA TYR A 91 3.61 -8.57 6.48
C TYR A 91 4.86 -7.74 6.79
N LEU A 92 6.03 -8.34 6.57
CA LEU A 92 7.31 -7.66 6.74
C LEU A 92 8.00 -7.50 5.40
N LEU A 93 8.28 -6.25 5.07
CA LEU A 93 8.95 -5.85 3.83
C LEU A 93 10.39 -5.46 4.15
N GLU A 94 11.35 -5.85 3.31
CA GLU A 94 12.71 -5.31 3.43
C GLU A 94 12.66 -3.79 3.33
N ALA A 95 13.32 -3.08 4.25
CA ALA A 95 13.25 -1.62 4.36
C ALA A 95 13.62 -0.89 3.05
N SER A 96 14.55 -1.46 2.27
CA SER A 96 14.97 -0.94 0.97
C SER A 96 13.89 -1.04 -0.12
N LYS A 97 12.95 -1.97 0.00
CA LYS A 97 11.88 -2.25 -0.97
C LYS A 97 10.50 -1.78 -0.50
N PHE A 98 10.40 -1.33 0.75
CA PHE A 98 9.14 -1.00 1.42
C PHE A 98 8.28 0.01 0.65
N HIS A 99 8.84 1.17 0.28
CA HIS A 99 8.05 2.24 -0.35
C HIS A 99 7.54 1.85 -1.73
N GLU A 100 8.39 1.23 -2.57
CA GLU A 100 7.98 0.76 -3.90
C GLU A 100 6.82 -0.23 -3.80
N TYR A 101 6.85 -1.14 -2.81
CA TYR A 101 5.77 -2.10 -2.59
C TYR A 101 4.46 -1.40 -2.19
N ILE A 102 4.53 -0.53 -1.18
CA ILE A 102 3.34 0.13 -0.64
C ILE A 102 2.69 1.05 -1.68
N VAL A 103 3.48 1.88 -2.37
CA VAL A 103 2.91 2.81 -3.36
C VAL A 103 2.34 2.04 -4.55
N ARG A 104 2.98 0.95 -5.02
CA ARG A 104 2.41 0.09 -6.07
C ARG A 104 1.08 -0.52 -5.64
N GLU A 105 0.98 -0.99 -4.39
CA GLU A 105 -0.26 -1.54 -3.84
C GLU A 105 -1.38 -0.48 -3.78
N GLN A 106 -1.06 0.73 -3.33
CA GLN A 106 -2.00 1.86 -3.32
C GLN A 106 -2.49 2.18 -4.75
N LEU A 107 -1.59 2.31 -5.72
CA LEU A 107 -1.93 2.58 -7.12
C LEU A 107 -2.81 1.47 -7.72
N LEU A 108 -2.51 0.21 -7.42
CA LEU A 108 -3.31 -0.94 -7.85
C LEU A 108 -4.74 -0.87 -7.28
N GLU A 109 -4.89 -0.62 -5.98
CA GLU A 109 -6.21 -0.52 -5.36
C GLU A 109 -7.01 0.66 -5.89
N ILE A 110 -6.37 1.82 -6.10
CA ILE A 110 -7.00 2.99 -6.73
C ILE A 110 -7.50 2.63 -8.14
N ALA A 111 -6.67 1.98 -8.96
CA ALA A 111 -7.03 1.60 -10.31
C ALA A 111 -8.23 0.65 -10.34
N ASN A 112 -8.19 -0.40 -9.51
CA ASN A 112 -9.28 -1.37 -9.41
C ASN A 112 -10.57 -0.73 -8.84
N TYR A 113 -10.45 0.18 -7.87
CA TYR A 113 -11.60 0.92 -7.34
C TYR A 113 -12.25 1.78 -8.41
N LEU A 114 -11.46 2.57 -9.15
CA LEU A 114 -11.98 3.44 -10.20
C LEU A 114 -12.61 2.64 -11.34
N HIS A 115 -11.98 1.54 -11.76
CA HIS A 115 -12.55 0.64 -12.77
C HIS A 115 -13.89 0.07 -12.30
N HIS A 116 -13.94 -0.46 -11.07
CA HIS A 116 -15.14 -1.06 -10.52
C HIS A 116 -16.28 -0.06 -10.34
N GLU A 117 -15.99 1.12 -9.79
CA GLU A 117 -17.01 2.09 -9.46
C GLU A 117 -17.50 2.87 -10.69
N LEU A 118 -16.60 3.25 -11.61
CA LEU A 118 -16.93 4.12 -12.74
C LEU A 118 -17.07 3.38 -14.07
N ASN A 119 -16.74 2.08 -14.14
CA ASN A 119 -16.75 1.28 -15.36
C ASN A 119 -15.89 1.90 -16.48
N ILE A 120 -14.70 2.40 -16.12
CA ILE A 120 -13.78 3.08 -17.05
C ILE A 120 -12.88 2.07 -17.78
N ASN A 121 -12.70 2.24 -19.08
CA ASN A 121 -11.80 1.36 -19.85
C ASN A 121 -10.36 1.89 -19.93
N SER A 122 -10.12 3.12 -19.48
CA SER A 122 -8.79 3.72 -19.46
C SER A 122 -8.60 4.60 -18.23
N LEU A 123 -7.42 4.51 -17.62
CA LEU A 123 -6.99 5.36 -16.53
C LEU A 123 -5.58 5.88 -16.83
N LYS A 124 -5.34 7.14 -16.58
CA LYS A 124 -4.01 7.74 -16.68
C LYS A 124 -3.61 8.31 -15.33
N ILE A 125 -2.41 7.96 -14.86
CA ILE A 125 -1.83 8.46 -13.62
C ILE A 125 -0.52 9.18 -13.96
N GLU A 126 -0.45 10.46 -13.65
CA GLU A 126 0.70 11.32 -13.93
C GLU A 126 1.32 11.81 -12.62
N VAL A 127 2.65 11.81 -12.55
CA VAL A 127 3.37 12.38 -11.40
C VAL A 127 3.47 13.90 -11.56
N GLU A 128 2.78 14.64 -10.70
CA GLU A 128 2.85 16.11 -10.63
C GLU A 128 4.04 16.55 -9.76
N GLU A 129 4.15 15.98 -8.56
CA GLU A 129 5.20 16.29 -7.59
C GLU A 129 5.69 15.02 -6.89
N GLY A 130 6.98 14.96 -6.54
CA GLY A 130 7.53 13.88 -5.74
C GLY A 130 8.49 12.98 -6.52
N ASN A 131 8.40 11.67 -6.32
CA ASN A 131 9.19 10.68 -7.05
C ASN A 131 8.44 10.27 -8.31
N ASP A 132 9.17 10.21 -9.42
CA ASP A 132 8.65 9.64 -10.66
C ASP A 132 8.72 8.11 -10.65
N PHE A 133 8.17 7.47 -11.67
CA PHE A 133 8.11 6.02 -11.77
C PHE A 133 9.48 5.37 -12.05
N SER A 134 10.50 6.13 -12.46
CA SER A 134 11.88 5.62 -12.56
C SER A 134 12.48 5.26 -11.20
N SER A 135 11.88 5.76 -10.11
CA SER A 135 12.28 5.43 -8.74
C SER A 135 11.95 3.98 -8.34
N TYR A 136 11.11 3.28 -9.11
CA TYR A 136 10.76 1.87 -8.89
C TYR A 136 11.83 0.98 -9.50
N THR A 137 12.82 0.61 -8.68
CA THR A 137 13.99 -0.17 -9.12
C THR A 137 13.94 -1.63 -8.70
N ASN A 138 13.08 -1.95 -7.73
CA ASN A 138 12.93 -3.28 -7.14
C ASN A 138 11.63 -3.98 -7.54
N ILE A 139 10.67 -3.26 -8.13
CA ILE A 139 9.37 -3.79 -8.53
C ILE A 139 8.97 -3.29 -9.92
N VAL A 140 8.45 -4.19 -10.75
CA VAL A 140 7.93 -3.87 -12.08
C VAL A 140 6.48 -3.38 -11.95
N LEU A 141 6.23 -2.13 -12.35
CA LEU A 141 4.90 -1.52 -12.29
C LEU A 141 3.96 -2.11 -13.35
N GLU A 142 4.50 -2.50 -14.50
CA GLU A 142 3.73 -3.09 -15.60
C GLU A 142 3.12 -4.45 -15.24
N GLU A 143 3.68 -5.12 -14.23
CA GLU A 143 3.20 -6.42 -13.73
C GLU A 143 2.18 -6.27 -12.58
N MET A 144 1.54 -5.11 -12.41
CA MET A 144 0.44 -4.94 -11.44
C MET A 144 -0.72 -5.89 -11.76
N ASN A 145 -1.21 -6.59 -10.73
CA ASN A 145 -2.28 -7.58 -10.85
C ASN A 145 -3.65 -6.90 -10.88
N LEU A 146 -3.95 -6.21 -11.99
CA LEU A 146 -5.22 -5.53 -12.22
C LEU A 146 -6.36 -6.53 -12.41
N ASN A 147 -7.56 -6.11 -12.02
CA ASN A 147 -8.77 -6.86 -12.33
C ASN A 147 -9.09 -6.78 -13.83
N ASP A 148 -9.89 -7.73 -14.32
CA ASP A 148 -10.51 -7.71 -15.65
C ASP A 148 -9.50 -7.54 -16.80
N GLU A 149 -8.36 -8.25 -16.70
CA GLU A 149 -7.27 -8.25 -17.69
C GLU A 149 -6.69 -6.86 -18.02
N GLY A 150 -6.80 -5.91 -17.08
CA GLY A 150 -6.20 -4.60 -17.20
C GLY A 150 -4.69 -4.67 -17.48
N LYS A 151 -4.23 -3.84 -18.41
CA LYS A 151 -2.82 -3.75 -18.80
C LYS A 151 -2.26 -2.40 -18.43
N VAL A 152 -1.12 -2.41 -17.75
CA VAL A 152 -0.35 -1.22 -17.41
C VAL A 152 0.73 -1.01 -18.46
N GLU A 153 0.88 0.23 -18.90
CA GLU A 153 1.96 0.68 -19.76
C GLU A 153 2.59 1.94 -19.18
N LEU A 154 3.92 1.92 -19.02
CA LEU A 154 4.66 3.10 -18.61
C LEU A 154 5.02 3.96 -19.83
N LYS A 155 4.60 5.23 -19.82
CA LYS A 155 4.92 6.22 -20.86
C LYS A 155 5.99 7.17 -20.34
N GLY A 156 7.25 6.86 -20.63
CA GLY A 156 8.40 7.57 -20.05
C GLY A 156 8.47 7.35 -18.54
N ASP A 157 9.01 8.32 -17.79
CA ASP A 157 9.23 8.13 -16.35
C ASP A 157 8.06 8.64 -15.48
N LYS A 158 7.10 9.38 -16.05
CA LYS A 158 6.11 10.15 -15.26
C LYS A 158 4.66 9.77 -15.48
N THR A 159 4.36 8.90 -16.44
CA THR A 159 2.98 8.56 -16.80
C THR A 159 2.79 7.06 -16.78
N LEU A 160 1.76 6.63 -16.08
CA LEU A 160 1.29 5.26 -16.06
C LEU A 160 -0.09 5.22 -16.71
N GLU A 161 -0.21 4.53 -17.83
CA GLU A 161 -1.48 4.30 -18.53
C GLU A 161 -1.98 2.90 -18.18
N ILE A 162 -3.26 2.81 -17.84
CA ILE A 162 -3.95 1.54 -17.64
C ILE A 162 -5.09 1.45 -18.64
N LYS A 163 -5.19 0.31 -19.32
CA LYS A 163 -6.26 0.02 -20.28
C LYS A 163 -6.88 -1.32 -19.94
N TRP A 164 -8.19 -1.35 -19.83
CA TRP A 164 -8.97 -2.58 -19.76
C TRP A 164 -9.54 -2.89 -21.14
N SER A 165 -9.74 -4.18 -21.43
CA SER A 165 -10.54 -4.56 -22.60
C SER A 165 -11.93 -3.98 -22.46
N GLU A 166 -12.57 -3.60 -23.57
CA GLU A 166 -13.93 -3.08 -23.55
C GLU A 166 -14.84 -4.03 -22.75
N ASN A 167 -15.35 -3.53 -21.62
CA ASN A 167 -16.32 -4.27 -20.83
C ASN A 167 -17.55 -4.55 -21.70
N TYR A 168 -17.91 -5.82 -21.88
CA TYR A 168 -19.23 -6.16 -22.39
C TYR A 168 -20.24 -5.52 -21.44
N THR A 169 -20.97 -4.51 -21.94
CA THR A 169 -22.09 -3.91 -21.23
C THR A 169 -23.11 -5.00 -20.95
N MET A 170 -23.07 -5.59 -19.75
CA MET A 170 -24.27 -6.21 -19.20
C MET A 170 -25.18 -5.05 -18.85
N ASP A 171 -26.14 -4.77 -19.74
CA ASP A 171 -27.26 -3.89 -19.49
C ASP A 171 -27.98 -4.39 -18.22
N TYR A 172 -27.62 -3.86 -17.07
CA TYR A 172 -28.38 -4.02 -15.84
C TYR A 172 -29.62 -3.15 -15.97
N GLU A 173 -30.62 -3.62 -16.72
CA GLU A 173 -31.98 -3.09 -16.66
C GLU A 173 -32.46 -3.18 -15.21
N ALA A 174 -32.66 -2.01 -14.61
CA ALA A 174 -33.19 -1.86 -13.28
C ALA A 174 -34.58 -2.49 -13.16
N LYS A 175 -34.68 -3.64 -12.48
CA LYS A 175 -35.93 -4.06 -11.83
C LYS A 175 -35.81 -3.76 -10.35
N GLN A 176 -36.35 -2.62 -9.96
CA GLN A 176 -36.73 -2.38 -8.57
C GLN A 176 -37.84 -3.37 -8.20
N GLU A 177 -37.53 -4.35 -7.35
CA GLU A 177 -38.52 -4.91 -6.43
C GLU A 177 -37.89 -4.96 -5.03
N GLU A 178 -38.45 -4.15 -4.13
CA GLU A 178 -38.15 -4.16 -2.70
C GLU A 178 -38.47 -5.53 -2.11
N LYS A 179 -37.45 -6.28 -1.68
CA LYS A 179 -37.60 -7.28 -0.61
C LYS A 179 -36.35 -7.32 0.26
N GLU A 180 -36.51 -6.90 1.52
CA GLU A 180 -35.68 -7.37 2.63
C GLU A 180 -35.69 -8.91 2.66
N VAL A 181 -34.54 -9.54 2.92
CA VAL A 181 -34.30 -10.56 3.96
C VAL A 181 -32.97 -11.31 3.73
N ASP A 182 -32.22 -11.36 4.84
CA ASP A 182 -31.18 -12.28 5.31
C ASP A 182 -29.89 -12.60 4.55
N CYS A 183 -28.83 -12.38 5.31
CA CYS A 183 -27.42 -12.62 5.05
C CYS A 183 -27.05 -14.08 5.40
N LEU A 184 -26.00 -14.60 4.73
CA LEU A 184 -25.29 -15.89 4.90
C LEU A 184 -25.90 -17.05 4.08
N GLU A 185 -25.20 -17.81 3.21
CA GLU A 185 -23.78 -18.21 3.10
C GLU A 185 -23.48 -18.62 1.64
N SER A 186 -22.50 -17.97 0.99
CA SER A 186 -21.14 -18.49 0.69
C SER A 186 -21.01 -19.46 -0.50
N GLY A 187 -20.70 -18.88 -1.66
CA GLY A 187 -20.18 -19.56 -2.84
C GLY A 187 -19.50 -18.52 -3.74
N ASN A 188 -18.16 -18.54 -3.74
CA ASN A 188 -17.20 -17.62 -4.32
C ASN A 188 -17.55 -16.86 -5.63
N LEU A 189 -16.98 -15.64 -5.68
CA LEU A 189 -16.81 -14.64 -6.75
C LEU A 189 -17.82 -13.48 -6.69
N ASN A 190 -17.30 -12.28 -6.44
CA ASN A 190 -17.97 -10.98 -6.22
C ASN A 190 -18.74 -10.81 -4.90
N GLY A 191 -18.37 -9.80 -4.09
CA GLY A 191 -19.21 -9.43 -2.95
C GLY A 191 -18.78 -8.22 -2.11
N LYS A 192 -17.48 -8.00 -1.89
CA LYS A 192 -16.92 -6.75 -1.33
C LYS A 192 -15.49 -6.63 -1.83
N ASN A 193 -15.21 -5.67 -2.71
CA ASN A 193 -13.83 -5.27 -2.90
C ASN A 193 -13.40 -4.58 -1.61
N GLU A 194 -12.79 -5.33 -0.69
CA GLU A 194 -12.14 -4.74 0.49
C GLU A 194 -10.85 -4.05 0.00
N PHE A 195 -11.02 -2.84 -0.56
CA PHE A 195 -9.92 -1.95 -0.85
C PHE A 195 -9.39 -1.44 0.49
N LEU A 196 -8.20 -1.88 0.89
CA LEU A 196 -7.62 -1.53 2.18
C LEU A 196 -7.32 -0.03 2.27
N TRP A 197 -6.94 0.60 1.16
CA TRP A 197 -6.50 1.99 1.10
C TRP A 197 -7.61 2.98 0.75
N ILE A 198 -8.75 2.54 0.21
CA ILE A 198 -9.70 3.49 -0.39
C ILE A 198 -10.26 4.51 0.61
N GLU A 199 -10.44 4.09 1.86
CA GLU A 199 -10.92 4.96 2.95
C GLU A 199 -9.94 6.11 3.26
N ASP A 200 -8.65 5.95 2.95
CA ASP A 200 -7.65 7.00 3.13
C ASP A 200 -7.70 8.06 2.00
N PHE A 201 -8.46 7.80 0.93
CA PHE A 201 -8.59 8.65 -0.25
C PHE A 201 -9.99 9.26 -0.36
N GLU A 202 -10.50 9.81 0.73
CA GLU A 202 -11.88 10.36 0.83
C GLU A 202 -12.21 11.34 -0.31
N GLY A 203 -11.27 12.21 -0.69
CA GLY A 203 -11.50 13.15 -1.80
C GLY A 203 -11.69 12.46 -3.16
N LEU A 204 -11.02 11.32 -3.41
CA LEU A 204 -11.23 10.52 -4.60
C LEU A 204 -12.61 9.84 -4.55
N VAL A 205 -12.98 9.29 -3.39
CA VAL A 205 -14.29 8.67 -3.16
C VAL A 205 -15.41 9.67 -3.40
N ASN A 206 -15.32 10.87 -2.81
CA ASN A 206 -16.28 11.94 -3.00
C ASN A 206 -16.40 12.34 -4.47
N ARG A 207 -15.27 12.46 -5.18
CA ARG A 207 -15.25 12.75 -6.61
C ARG A 207 -15.96 11.69 -7.44
N VAL A 208 -15.76 10.41 -7.13
CA VAL A 208 -16.45 9.29 -7.79
C VAL A 208 -17.96 9.36 -7.55
N GLN A 209 -18.39 9.65 -6.33
CA GLN A 209 -19.82 9.78 -5.99
C GLN A 209 -20.48 10.95 -6.71
N GLU A 210 -19.82 12.11 -6.81
CA GLU A 210 -20.28 13.26 -7.58
C GLU A 210 -20.55 12.89 -9.04
N LEU A 211 -19.62 12.15 -9.67
CA LEU A 211 -19.72 11.73 -11.06
C LEU A 211 -20.87 10.74 -11.29
N LYS A 212 -21.08 9.81 -10.35
CA LYS A 212 -22.23 8.91 -10.39
C LYS A 212 -23.55 9.67 -10.29
N ALA A 213 -23.61 10.70 -9.45
CA ALA A 213 -24.81 11.53 -9.29
C ALA A 213 -25.08 12.40 -10.53
N SER A 214 -24.04 12.96 -11.16
CA SER A 214 -24.21 13.74 -12.40
C SER A 214 -24.71 12.89 -13.56
N ASN A 215 -24.19 11.66 -13.70
CA ASN A 215 -24.62 10.76 -14.78
C ASN A 215 -26.10 10.38 -14.64
N LYS A 216 -26.57 10.06 -13.43
CA LYS A 216 -27.99 9.76 -13.17
C LYS A 216 -28.93 10.94 -13.38
N ARG A 217 -28.45 12.18 -13.24
CA ARG A 217 -29.27 13.39 -13.44
C ARG A 217 -29.50 13.66 -14.92
N GLY A 218 -28.50 13.39 -15.77
CA GLY A 218 -28.61 13.50 -17.23
C GLY A 218 -29.52 12.44 -17.86
N GLU A 219 -29.70 11.28 -17.22
CA GLU A 219 -30.61 10.22 -17.70
C GLU A 219 -32.10 10.54 -17.50
N ASN A 220 -32.46 11.50 -16.62
CA ASN A 220 -33.86 11.87 -16.35
C ASN A 220 -34.31 13.14 -17.09
N GLU A 221 -33.41 13.79 -17.83
CA GLU A 221 -33.74 14.91 -18.71
C GLU A 221 -33.60 14.43 -20.16
N ASP A 222 -34.65 13.75 -20.65
CA ASP A 222 -34.89 13.66 -22.09
C ASP A 222 -34.89 15.10 -22.63
N LEU A 223 -33.90 15.48 -23.44
CA LEU A 223 -34.00 16.39 -24.58
C LEU A 223 -32.63 16.59 -25.27
N GLU A 224 -32.58 16.09 -26.50
CA GLU A 224 -31.92 16.64 -27.69
C GLU A 224 -30.40 16.89 -27.69
N GLU A 225 -29.75 16.19 -28.63
CA GLU A 225 -28.53 16.55 -29.36
C GLU A 225 -27.83 17.83 -28.88
N ASN A 226 -26.78 17.67 -28.06
CA ASN A 226 -25.62 18.54 -28.17
C ASN A 226 -24.41 17.89 -27.48
N SER A 227 -23.45 17.47 -28.31
CA SER A 227 -22.03 17.31 -28.01
C SER A 227 -21.70 16.66 -26.67
N LEU A 228 -21.29 15.39 -26.73
CA LEU A 228 -20.38 14.76 -25.77
C LEU A 228 -19.18 15.69 -25.53
N ILE A 229 -19.33 16.67 -24.64
CA ILE A 229 -18.22 17.37 -24.03
C ILE A 229 -17.63 16.32 -23.10
N LYS A 230 -16.65 15.58 -23.63
CA LYS A 230 -15.70 14.76 -22.87
C LYS A 230 -15.02 15.70 -21.88
N VAL A 231 -15.67 15.96 -20.75
CA VAL A 231 -15.02 16.62 -19.62
C VAL A 231 -14.04 15.58 -19.10
N GLU A 232 -12.77 15.76 -19.43
CA GLU A 232 -11.68 14.97 -18.87
C GLU A 232 -11.76 15.09 -17.35
N ASN A 233 -12.18 14.02 -16.67
CA ASN A 233 -12.34 14.05 -15.23
C ASN A 233 -10.98 13.77 -14.59
N SER A 234 -10.36 14.82 -14.06
CA SER A 234 -9.11 14.69 -13.33
C SER A 234 -9.28 14.92 -11.83
N TYR A 235 -8.51 14.20 -11.03
CA TYR A 235 -8.39 14.37 -9.59
C TYR A 235 -6.91 14.42 -9.19
N ILE A 236 -6.54 15.35 -8.30
CA ILE A 236 -5.20 15.42 -7.72
C ILE A 236 -5.19 14.63 -6.42
N LEU A 237 -4.40 13.56 -6.40
CA LEU A 237 -4.20 12.71 -5.25
C LEU A 237 -2.86 13.01 -4.60
N GLU A 238 -2.89 13.41 -3.33
CA GLU A 238 -1.69 13.58 -2.52
C GLU A 238 -1.48 12.40 -1.57
N ILE A 239 -0.28 11.82 -1.56
CA ILE A 239 0.09 10.71 -0.68
C ILE A 239 1.35 11.09 0.12
N ASP A 240 1.27 10.99 1.44
CA ASP A 240 2.45 11.09 2.32
C ASP A 240 3.11 9.71 2.46
N ASN A 241 4.23 9.54 1.77
CA ASN A 241 4.98 8.28 1.74
C ASN A 241 5.93 8.12 2.93
N SER A 242 5.89 8.97 3.95
CA SER A 242 6.76 8.84 5.12
C SER A 242 6.35 7.71 6.07
N PHE A 243 5.05 7.41 6.19
CA PHE A 243 4.50 6.39 7.11
C PHE A 243 5.03 6.47 8.56
N GLY A 244 5.31 7.70 9.04
CA GLY A 244 5.89 7.93 10.37
C GLY A 244 7.42 7.68 10.45
N ILE A 245 8.07 7.36 9.34
CA ILE A 245 9.52 7.17 9.25
C ILE A 245 10.19 8.54 9.04
N SER A 246 10.96 8.98 10.02
CA SER A 246 11.80 10.18 9.87
C SER A 246 13.00 9.92 8.96
N GLU A 247 13.52 10.97 8.31
CA GLU A 247 14.72 10.88 7.45
C GLU A 247 15.93 10.23 8.15
N LYS A 248 16.12 10.57 9.43
CA LYS A 248 17.18 10.00 10.27
C LYS A 248 17.02 8.50 10.46
N ILE A 249 15.80 8.03 10.71
CA ILE A 249 15.49 6.60 10.84
C ILE A 249 15.65 5.91 9.49
N GLY A 250 15.06 6.48 8.44
CA GLY A 250 15.09 5.91 7.09
C GLY A 250 16.50 5.63 6.59
N LYS A 251 17.40 6.63 6.67
CA LYS A 251 18.82 6.48 6.31
C LYS A 251 19.50 5.31 7.02
N LYS A 252 19.17 5.10 8.29
CA LYS A 252 19.79 4.08 9.13
C LYS A 252 19.29 2.66 8.82
N ILE A 253 18.02 2.53 8.48
CA ILE A 253 17.42 1.22 8.20
C ILE A 253 17.55 0.80 6.72
N GLY A 254 18.12 1.68 5.88
CA GLY A 254 18.32 1.42 4.46
C GLY A 254 17.12 1.78 3.58
N VAL A 255 16.19 2.59 4.10
CA VAL A 255 15.17 3.26 3.28
C VAL A 255 15.85 4.37 2.47
N ASN A 256 15.53 4.47 1.18
CA ASN A 256 15.95 5.60 0.37
C ASN A 256 15.20 6.88 0.83
N PRO A 257 15.90 7.94 1.31
CA PRO A 257 15.28 9.15 1.83
C PRO A 257 14.42 9.90 0.82
N THR A 258 14.62 9.69 -0.49
CA THR A 258 13.79 10.34 -1.52
C THR A 258 12.33 9.93 -1.41
N TRP A 259 12.00 8.80 -0.79
CA TRP A 259 10.62 8.36 -0.57
C TRP A 259 9.94 9.05 0.61
N LEU A 260 10.69 9.65 1.53
CA LEU A 260 10.15 10.22 2.78
C LEU A 260 9.63 11.64 2.56
N LYS A 261 8.73 11.79 1.60
CA LYS A 261 8.11 13.06 1.20
C LYS A 261 6.69 12.82 0.69
N LYS A 262 5.93 13.90 0.59
CA LYS A 262 4.65 13.88 -0.12
C LYS A 262 4.87 13.75 -1.62
N CYS A 263 4.04 12.94 -2.26
CA CYS A 263 3.94 12.82 -3.70
C CYS A 263 2.53 13.21 -4.14
N SER A 264 2.43 13.83 -5.32
CA SER A 264 1.17 14.25 -5.92
C SER A 264 1.01 13.58 -7.27
N PHE A 265 -0.15 12.95 -7.47
CA PHE A 265 -0.51 12.26 -8.69
C PHE A 265 -1.76 12.89 -9.29
N LYS A 266 -1.70 13.25 -10.55
CA LYS A 266 -2.89 13.60 -11.32
C LYS A 266 -3.47 12.32 -11.91
N ILE A 267 -4.71 12.02 -11.54
CA ILE A 267 -5.45 10.87 -12.02
C ILE A 267 -6.49 11.37 -13.01
N THR A 268 -6.50 10.84 -14.23
CA THR A 268 -7.46 11.18 -15.29
C THR A 268 -8.22 9.93 -15.74
N PHE A 269 -9.54 10.03 -15.83
CA PHE A 269 -10.44 8.97 -16.29
C PHE A 269 -11.68 9.50 -17.02
#